data_AF-A0A7X4WAF3-F1
#
_entry.id   AF-A0A7X4WAF3-F1
#
_cell.length_a   1.000
_cell.length_b   1.000
_cell.length_c   1.000
_cell.angle_alpha   90.00
_cell.angle_beta   90.00
_cell.angle_gamma   90.00
#
_symmetry.space_group_name_H-M   'P 1'
#
loop_
_entity.id
_entity.type
_entity.pdbx_description
1 polymer ?
#
loop_
_entity_poly.entity_id
_entity_poly.type
_entity_poly.pdbx_seq_one_letter_code
_entity_poly.pdbx_strand_id
1 'polypeptide(L)'
;MKKMFALLTLLVTAMVISACTNMINKEAGVGKVEGNLTYRERMALPDDALITVTLSDVSLMDAPAKVISRQSYLAAGKQVPFSFSLQYMEEEIKPSHTYAVSARIEVNGQLLFITDTANHVITDPSKTTQLDLMLVRVSQ
;
A
#
# COMPACT_ATOMS: atom_id res chain seq x y z
N MET A 1 21.73 -66.04 10.83
CA MET A 1 21.12 -65.28 9.71
C MET A 1 19.93 -64.40 10.11
N LYS A 2 19.64 -64.18 11.41
CA LYS A 2 18.52 -63.30 11.86
C LYS A 2 18.96 -61.86 12.18
N LYS A 3 20.24 -61.66 12.51
CA LYS A 3 20.84 -60.35 12.83
C LYS A 3 21.14 -59.49 11.59
N MET A 4 21.23 -60.11 10.41
CA MET A 4 21.51 -59.43 9.14
C MET A 4 20.26 -58.70 8.60
N PHE A 5 19.06 -59.25 8.84
CA PHE A 5 17.80 -58.63 8.44
C PHE A 5 17.43 -57.43 9.32
N ALA A 6 17.84 -57.44 10.59
CA ALA A 6 17.58 -56.35 11.53
C ALA A 6 18.45 -55.10 11.25
N LEU A 7 19.61 -55.24 10.62
CA LEU A 7 20.45 -54.11 10.23
C LEU A 7 19.98 -53.45 8.93
N LEU A 8 19.36 -54.21 8.02
CA LEU A 8 18.90 -53.69 6.73
C LEU A 8 17.60 -52.87 6.86
N THR A 9 16.77 -53.15 7.88
CA THR A 9 15.54 -52.40 8.15
C THR A 9 15.77 -51.06 8.86
N LEU A 10 16.96 -50.83 9.42
CA LEU A 10 17.29 -49.57 10.11
C LEU A 10 17.81 -48.47 9.16
N LEU A 11 18.22 -48.84 7.94
CA LEU A 11 18.80 -47.89 6.97
C LEU A 11 17.74 -47.26 6.05
N VAL A 12 16.59 -47.90 5.86
CA VAL A 12 15.53 -47.43 4.93
C VAL A 12 14.58 -46.43 5.60
N THR A 13 14.43 -46.46 6.92
CA THR A 13 13.55 -45.55 7.68
C THR A 13 14.12 -44.14 7.86
N ALA A 14 15.41 -43.91 7.59
CA ALA A 14 16.02 -42.59 7.66
C ALA A 14 15.76 -41.71 6.42
N MET A 15 15.26 -42.29 5.31
CA MET A 15 15.18 -41.57 4.03
C MET A 15 13.79 -40.96 3.73
N VAL A 16 12.76 -41.25 4.54
CA VAL A 16 11.36 -40.88 4.22
C VAL A 16 10.88 -39.60 4.93
N ILE A 17 11.68 -39.01 5.83
CA ILE A 17 11.23 -37.84 6.64
C ILE A 17 11.53 -36.50 5.95
N SER A 18 12.31 -36.48 4.86
CA SER A 18 12.79 -35.23 4.25
C SER A 18 11.87 -34.65 3.16
N ALA A 19 10.55 -34.89 3.20
CA ALA A 19 9.59 -34.37 2.20
C ALA A 19 8.55 -33.39 2.77
N CYS A 20 8.55 -33.13 4.08
CA CYS A 20 7.61 -32.21 4.71
C CYS A 20 8.32 -30.96 5.24
N THR A 21 8.89 -30.12 4.37
CA THR A 21 9.39 -28.81 4.84
C THR A 21 9.32 -27.65 3.86
N ASN A 22 8.84 -27.85 2.63
CA ASN A 22 8.84 -26.78 1.62
C ASN A 22 7.43 -26.38 1.14
N MET A 23 6.44 -26.39 2.03
CA MET A 23 5.28 -25.50 1.89
C MET A 23 5.40 -24.40 2.94
N ILE A 24 6.37 -23.51 2.74
CA ILE A 24 6.26 -22.16 3.30
C ILE A 24 5.10 -21.54 2.52
N ASN A 25 3.89 -21.66 3.06
CA ASN A 25 2.83 -20.73 2.73
C ASN A 25 3.41 -19.37 3.08
N LYS A 26 3.78 -18.59 2.05
CA LYS A 26 4.10 -17.18 2.22
C LYS A 26 2.80 -16.58 2.75
N GLU A 27 2.69 -16.40 4.06
CA GLU A 27 1.60 -15.63 4.63
C GLU A 27 1.62 -14.29 3.89
N ALA A 28 0.53 -14.01 3.17
CA ALA A 28 0.36 -12.77 2.46
C ALA A 28 0.37 -11.66 3.53
N GLY A 29 1.50 -10.98 3.66
CA GLY A 29 1.64 -9.88 4.60
C GLY A 29 0.67 -8.76 4.22
N VAL A 30 0.14 -8.07 5.23
CA VAL A 30 -0.61 -6.83 5.03
C VAL A 30 0.33 -5.67 5.32
N GLY A 31 0.56 -4.84 4.32
CA GLY A 31 1.31 -3.59 4.44
C GLY A 31 0.38 -2.39 4.62
N LYS A 32 0.95 -1.25 5.03
CA LYS A 32 0.21 -0.01 5.18
C LYS A 32 1.06 1.21 4.82
N VAL A 33 0.42 2.20 4.20
CA VAL A 33 0.95 3.54 3.99
C VAL A 33 0.09 4.56 4.74
N GLU A 34 0.72 5.38 5.56
CA GLU A 34 0.07 6.36 6.44
C GLU A 34 0.61 7.77 6.25
N GLY A 35 -0.16 8.75 6.71
CA GLY A 35 0.23 10.14 6.52
C GLY A 35 -0.84 11.14 6.90
N ASN A 36 -0.49 12.40 6.68
CA ASN A 36 -1.41 13.52 6.83
C ASN A 36 -1.54 14.31 5.52
N LEU A 37 -2.70 14.90 5.30
CA LEU A 37 -2.98 15.82 4.20
C LEU A 37 -3.01 17.25 4.75
N THR A 38 -2.30 18.15 4.08
CA THR A 38 -2.24 19.58 4.42
C THR A 38 -2.37 20.43 3.15
N TYR A 39 -2.73 21.71 3.31
CA TYR A 39 -2.69 22.74 2.26
C TYR A 39 -2.33 24.09 2.90
N ARG A 40 -1.94 25.09 2.11
CA ARG A 40 -1.40 26.37 2.64
C ARG A 40 -2.45 27.48 2.73
N GLU A 41 -3.52 27.35 1.98
CA GLU A 41 -4.57 28.32 1.83
C GLU A 41 -5.29 28.53 3.16
N ARG A 42 -5.48 29.79 3.55
CA ARG A 42 -6.20 30.17 4.77
C ARG A 42 -7.70 30.18 4.52
N MET A 43 -8.26 29.00 4.25
CA MET A 43 -9.68 28.80 4.07
C MET A 43 -10.13 27.55 4.81
N ALA A 44 -11.34 27.58 5.37
CA ALA A 44 -11.95 26.38 5.93
C ALA A 44 -12.53 25.54 4.80
N LEU A 45 -12.39 24.22 4.90
CA LEU A 45 -13.16 23.31 4.05
C LEU A 45 -14.63 23.29 4.49
N PRO A 46 -15.57 23.27 3.54
CA PRO A 46 -16.96 22.90 3.81
C PRO A 46 -17.08 21.52 4.44
N ASP A 47 -18.14 21.29 5.22
CA ASP A 47 -18.36 20.01 5.91
C ASP A 47 -18.57 18.84 4.95
N ASP A 48 -19.14 19.13 3.78
CA ASP A 48 -19.41 18.19 2.68
C ASP A 48 -18.20 17.96 1.76
N ALA A 49 -17.03 18.53 2.06
CA ALA A 49 -15.82 18.27 1.30
C ALA A 49 -15.41 16.79 1.38
N LEU A 50 -15.37 16.12 0.23
CA LEU A 50 -14.99 14.73 0.09
C LEU A 50 -13.48 14.63 -0.13
N ILE A 51 -12.79 14.03 0.82
CA ILE A 51 -11.37 13.73 0.75
C ILE A 51 -11.21 12.32 0.18
N THR A 52 -10.36 12.15 -0.82
CA THR A 52 -10.00 10.86 -1.38
C THR A 52 -8.49 10.71 -1.49
N VAL A 53 -7.94 9.65 -0.90
CA VAL A 53 -6.52 9.28 -0.97
C VAL A 53 -6.40 7.94 -1.67
N THR A 54 -5.47 7.84 -2.61
CA THR A 54 -5.31 6.65 -3.46
C THR A 54 -3.85 6.24 -3.52
N LEU A 55 -3.58 4.95 -3.26
CA LEU A 55 -2.32 4.28 -3.53
C LEU A 55 -2.44 3.61 -4.90
N SER A 56 -1.53 3.93 -5.81
CA SER A 56 -1.54 3.40 -7.17
C SER A 56 -0.16 2.89 -7.60
N ASP A 57 -0.17 1.87 -8.45
CA ASP A 57 0.98 1.47 -9.26
C ASP A 57 1.07 2.41 -10.47
N VAL A 58 2.16 3.17 -10.51
CA VAL A 58 2.47 4.22 -11.51
C VAL A 58 3.66 3.82 -12.39
N SER A 59 3.95 2.52 -12.48
CA SER A 59 5.10 2.02 -13.25
C SER A 59 4.98 2.22 -14.76
N LEU A 60 3.75 2.39 -15.26
CA LEU A 60 3.47 2.61 -16.66
C LEU A 60 3.16 4.08 -16.89
N MET A 61 3.91 4.72 -17.79
CA MET A 61 3.81 6.16 -18.05
C MET A 61 2.63 6.52 -18.96
N ASP A 62 2.22 5.61 -19.85
CA ASP A 62 1.20 5.84 -20.88
C ASP A 62 -0.09 5.04 -20.66
N ALA A 63 -0.32 4.60 -19.43
CA ALA A 63 -1.50 3.83 -19.06
C ALA A 63 -2.15 4.42 -17.80
N PRO A 64 -3.47 4.27 -17.63
CA PRO A 64 -4.13 4.58 -16.38
C PRO A 64 -3.45 3.83 -15.22
N ALA A 65 -3.08 4.55 -14.17
CA ALA A 65 -2.46 3.95 -13.00
C ALA A 65 -3.39 2.91 -12.36
N LYS A 66 -2.84 1.74 -12.02
CA LYS A 66 -3.62 0.68 -11.36
C LYS A 66 -3.77 1.04 -9.88
N VAL A 67 -5.01 1.19 -9.43
CA VAL A 67 -5.32 1.46 -8.02
C VAL A 67 -5.11 0.20 -7.20
N ILE A 68 -4.32 0.31 -6.13
CA ILE A 68 -4.06 -0.75 -5.14
C ILE A 68 -4.98 -0.57 -3.94
N SER A 69 -5.08 0.66 -3.44
CA SER A 69 -5.90 0.97 -2.27
C SER A 69 -6.48 2.38 -2.39
N ARG A 70 -7.67 2.58 -1.83
CA ARG A 70 -8.35 3.88 -1.81
C ARG A 70 -9.09 4.06 -0.51
N GLN A 71 -8.99 5.26 0.04
CA GLN A 71 -9.76 5.71 1.19
C GLN A 71 -10.47 7.00 0.84
N SER A 72 -11.77 7.09 1.17
CA SER A 72 -12.56 8.31 1.00
C SER A 72 -13.37 8.60 2.26
N TYR A 73 -13.44 9.87 2.65
CA TYR A 73 -14.20 10.33 3.82
C TYR A 73 -14.52 11.82 3.73
N LEU A 74 -15.57 12.26 4.43
CA LEU A 74 -15.93 13.68 4.52
C LEU A 74 -15.04 14.42 5.52
N ALA A 75 -14.77 15.69 5.25
CA ALA A 75 -14.11 16.59 6.20
C ALA A 75 -14.93 16.73 7.49
N ALA A 76 -16.27 16.82 7.38
CA ALA A 76 -17.20 16.81 8.51
C ALA A 76 -16.80 17.80 9.63
N GLY A 77 -16.53 19.05 9.27
CA GLY A 77 -16.11 20.12 10.18
C GLY A 77 -14.64 20.08 10.63
N LYS A 78 -13.91 18.98 10.35
CA LYS A 78 -12.48 18.91 10.62
C LYS A 78 -11.71 19.78 9.64
N GLN A 79 -10.58 20.32 10.10
CA GLN A 79 -9.65 21.08 9.28
C GLN A 79 -8.30 20.37 9.26
N VAL A 80 -7.41 20.80 8.36
CA VAL A 80 -6.07 20.21 8.24
C VAL A 80 -5.31 20.25 9.58
N PRO A 81 -4.47 19.23 9.87
CA PRO A 81 -4.17 18.07 9.02
C PRO A 81 -5.26 16.98 9.02
N PHE A 82 -5.45 16.31 7.88
CA PHE A 82 -6.31 15.12 7.77
C PHE A 82 -5.47 13.85 7.69
N SER A 83 -5.62 12.91 8.63
CA SER A 83 -4.90 11.63 8.62
C SER A 83 -5.49 10.63 7.61
N PHE A 84 -4.65 9.86 6.94
CA PHE A 84 -5.05 8.73 6.09
C PHE A 84 -4.28 7.45 6.42
N SER A 85 -4.83 6.30 6.02
CA SER A 85 -4.24 4.98 6.21
C SER A 85 -4.68 4.03 5.08
N LEU A 86 -3.78 3.71 4.16
CA LEU A 86 -4.02 2.84 3.02
C LEU A 86 -3.39 1.47 3.25
N GLN A 87 -4.20 0.44 3.42
CA GLN A 87 -3.75 -0.95 3.53
C GLN A 87 -3.62 -1.58 2.14
N TYR A 88 -2.63 -2.46 1.97
CA TYR A 88 -2.41 -3.22 0.75
C TYR A 88 -1.91 -4.63 1.07
N MET A 89 -2.11 -5.58 0.16
CA MET A 89 -1.54 -6.92 0.29
C MET A 89 -0.13 -6.92 -0.29
N GLU A 90 0.85 -7.50 0.41
CA GLU A 90 2.25 -7.51 -0.05
C GLU A 90 2.44 -8.24 -1.39
N GLU A 91 1.55 -9.17 -1.73
CA GLU A 91 1.54 -9.87 -3.02
C GLU A 91 1.15 -9.00 -4.22
N GLU A 92 0.49 -7.86 -3.97
CA GLU A 92 0.17 -6.86 -5.01
C GLU A 92 1.39 -6.01 -5.36
N ILE A 93 2.42 -6.02 -4.50
CA ILE A 93 3.63 -5.22 -4.65
C ILE A 93 4.71 -6.02 -5.38
N LYS A 94 5.14 -5.47 -6.52
CA LYS A 94 6.24 -5.99 -7.34
C LYS A 94 7.48 -5.13 -7.10
N PRO A 95 8.65 -5.73 -6.78
CA PRO A 95 9.86 -4.97 -6.50
C PRO A 95 10.35 -4.06 -7.63
N SER A 96 10.03 -4.38 -8.89
CA SER A 96 10.42 -3.59 -10.07
C SER A 96 9.41 -2.51 -10.46
N HIS A 97 8.32 -2.37 -9.70
CA HIS A 97 7.28 -1.39 -9.94
C HIS A 97 7.46 -0.15 -9.07
N THR A 98 6.89 0.98 -9.48
CA THR A 98 6.85 2.23 -8.73
C THR A 98 5.43 2.49 -8.24
N TYR A 99 5.30 2.81 -6.95
CA TYR A 99 4.02 3.10 -6.32
C TYR A 99 3.98 4.52 -5.82
N ALA A 100 2.82 5.16 -5.90
CA ALA A 100 2.64 6.54 -5.46
C ALA A 100 1.31 6.73 -4.73
N VAL A 101 1.31 7.66 -3.76
CA VAL A 101 0.10 8.16 -3.12
C VAL A 101 -0.32 9.48 -3.74
N SER A 102 -1.60 9.60 -4.08
CA SER A 102 -2.21 10.87 -4.47
C SER A 102 -3.41 11.17 -3.58
N ALA A 103 -3.70 12.45 -3.39
CA ALA A 103 -4.87 12.90 -2.67
C ALA A 103 -5.59 13.99 -3.44
N ARG A 104 -6.92 14.03 -3.30
CA ARG A 104 -7.77 15.10 -3.81
C ARG A 104 -8.89 15.41 -2.83
N ILE A 105 -9.36 16.65 -2.90
CA ILE A 105 -10.52 17.12 -2.15
C ILE A 105 -11.51 17.72 -3.14
N GLU A 106 -12.73 17.20 -3.11
CA GLU A 106 -13.83 17.61 -3.97
C GLU A 106 -14.96 18.22 -3.13
N VAL A 107 -15.60 19.27 -3.62
CA VAL A 107 -16.77 19.89 -3.00
C VAL A 107 -17.87 19.91 -4.06
N ASN A 108 -19.04 19.34 -3.76
CA ASN A 108 -20.14 19.21 -4.72
C ASN A 108 -19.70 18.60 -6.08
N GLY A 109 -18.77 17.62 -6.04
CA GLY A 109 -18.23 16.96 -7.22
C GLY A 109 -17.21 17.77 -8.02
N GLN A 110 -16.85 18.98 -7.58
CA GLN A 110 -15.82 19.81 -8.21
C GLN A 110 -14.49 19.66 -7.46
N LEU A 111 -13.42 19.43 -8.20
CA LEU A 111 -12.07 19.35 -7.65
C LEU A 111 -11.62 20.70 -7.11
N LEU A 112 -11.27 20.75 -5.83
CA LEU A 112 -10.81 21.96 -5.15
C LEU A 112 -9.32 21.91 -4.81
N PHE A 113 -8.84 20.77 -4.31
CA PHE A 113 -7.43 20.54 -3.98
C PHE A 113 -6.94 19.22 -4.53
N ILE A 114 -5.66 19.16 -4.89
CA ILE A 114 -5.00 17.94 -5.39
C ILE A 114 -3.52 17.94 -5.03
N THR A 115 -2.90 16.77 -4.88
CA THR A 115 -1.44 16.63 -4.88
C THR A 115 -0.89 16.76 -6.30
N ASP A 116 0.10 17.63 -6.51
CA ASP A 116 0.74 17.87 -7.82
C ASP A 116 2.16 17.29 -7.93
N THR A 117 2.68 16.70 -6.85
CA THR A 117 3.98 16.02 -6.82
C THR A 117 3.85 14.51 -6.88
N ALA A 118 4.89 13.84 -7.38
CA ALA A 118 5.01 12.39 -7.34
C ALA A 118 5.42 11.94 -5.93
N ASN A 119 4.47 11.36 -5.17
CA ASN A 119 4.71 10.94 -3.79
C ASN A 119 4.97 9.43 -3.75
N HIS A 120 6.20 9.03 -4.11
CA HIS A 120 6.58 7.62 -4.21
C HIS A 120 6.69 6.94 -2.85
N VAL A 121 6.26 5.68 -2.78
CA VAL A 121 6.20 4.86 -1.57
C VAL A 121 6.55 3.41 -1.86
N ILE A 122 6.78 2.63 -0.80
CA ILE A 122 6.97 1.17 -0.78
C ILE A 122 8.28 0.70 -1.46
N THR A 123 8.45 0.98 -2.74
CA THR A 123 9.60 0.55 -3.56
C THR A 123 10.55 1.69 -3.90
N ASP A 124 10.30 2.90 -3.38
CA ASP A 124 11.24 4.00 -3.43
C ASP A 124 12.53 3.66 -2.64
N PRO A 125 13.65 4.35 -2.88
CA PRO A 125 14.92 4.05 -2.22
C PRO A 125 14.85 4.04 -0.68
N SER A 126 13.94 4.84 -0.09
CA SER A 126 13.73 4.93 1.36
C SER A 126 12.72 3.92 1.89
N LYS A 127 12.04 3.15 1.02
CA LYS A 127 10.95 2.23 1.36
C LYS A 127 9.87 2.92 2.22
N THR A 128 9.44 4.08 1.75
CA THR A 128 8.58 4.99 2.48
C THR A 128 7.21 4.35 2.73
N THR A 129 6.79 4.29 4.00
CA THR A 129 5.44 3.87 4.42
C THR A 129 4.71 4.95 5.23
N GLN A 130 5.38 6.05 5.56
CA GLN A 130 4.83 7.21 6.24
C GLN A 130 5.20 8.46 5.46
N LEU A 131 4.22 9.26 5.02
CA LEU A 131 4.48 10.53 4.35
C LEU A 131 3.36 11.56 4.56
N ASP A 132 3.74 12.82 4.73
CA ASP A 132 2.78 13.92 4.70
C ASP A 132 2.65 14.48 3.28
N LEU A 133 1.41 14.71 2.86
CA LEU A 133 1.06 15.22 1.55
C LEU A 133 0.66 16.69 1.63
N MET A 134 1.28 17.51 0.78
CA MET A 134 0.87 18.88 0.55
C MET A 134 -0.02 18.92 -0.68
N LEU A 135 -1.24 19.40 -0.52
CA LEU A 135 -2.16 19.63 -1.62
C LEU A 135 -2.08 21.09 -2.06
N VAL A 136 -2.28 21.30 -3.35
CA VAL A 136 -2.38 22.62 -3.96
C VAL A 136 -3.82 22.86 -4.38
N ARG A 137 -4.26 24.11 -4.29
CA ARG A 137 -5.57 24.51 -4.81
C ARG A 137 -5.54 24.49 -6.34
N VAL A 138 -6.61 23.98 -6.95
CA VAL A 138 -6.78 24.07 -8.40
C VAL A 138 -7.02 25.55 -8.76
N SER A 139 -6.14 26.12 -9.57
CA SER A 139 -6.35 27.42 -10.20
C SER A 139 -7.44 27.27 -11.26
N GLN A 140 -8.54 28.03 -11.12
CA GLN A 140 -9.52 28.21 -12.18
C GLN A 140 -8.99 29.14 -13.26
#